data_AF-A0A0F0GQV1-F1
#
_entry.id   AF-A0A0F0GQV1-F1
#
_cell.length_a   1.000
_cell.length_b   1.000
_cell.length_c   1.000
_cell.angle_alpha   90.00
_cell.angle_beta   90.00
_cell.angle_gamma   90.00
#
_symmetry.space_group_name_H-M   'P 1'
#
loop_
_entity.id
_entity.type
_entity.pdbx_description
1 polymer ?
#
loop_
_entity_poly.entity_id
_entity_poly.type
_entity_poly.pdbx_seq_one_letter_code
_entity_poly.pdbx_strand_id
1 'polypeptide(L)'
;MGVQDITAEAVRTAIAEHDQVGLEKFCDRYGFDRFRNYLIAIGKGRYGTRVIAAAAHGHLPGKAPLRQDEVVDEELVNETLRALGFEVKELRPPTWSREELILACSQLFSNNRVAQRATDPAVKDFAALLQRMPFHAPEKRGHNFRSVNSVQLKLYNLATALPDYEKKETRGGSEDLVVLGEFLADEAGMQREAARIRAEHASFKAWAMYSAEGDRKYGGNAGYPDVLGSTYVYDNNVGNSQQVREGHVIVIRDGDDVLGIGRISRIEHKDGVEKWQRVCPKCKGGRFDRRKVQQPRYRCRRETCNHEFDEPENKSTTVRQYAAYYGATWRALDGAVTAEDLKEACTDRAVQNAIRPLDVDKLEAMLARVDVQLPSPEAEASTAVKVKAARRTVTAGGDSGDAKTPKGGRTERTTNVRIGQPEFRKALIRRYGHVCAVTGRCPAEVLEAAHLRSFAEHETHILDEGVLLRADVHKLFDKKLLAVDPTTWRVVLAPSLSGYPAYEDLDGVKFAEGPSPSAITDHFIAVTATWV
;
A
#
# COMPACT_ATOMS: atom_id res chain seq x y z
N MET A 1 -8.87 58.53 -6.42
CA MET A 1 -8.49 57.69 -5.28
C MET A 1 -8.37 56.27 -5.77
N GLY A 2 -7.28 55.61 -5.42
CA GLY A 2 -6.87 54.31 -5.95
C GLY A 2 -5.84 53.68 -5.04
N VAL A 3 -5.06 52.73 -5.55
CA VAL A 3 -4.11 51.96 -4.72
C VAL A 3 -3.11 52.84 -3.94
N GLN A 4 -2.77 54.03 -4.44
CA GLN A 4 -1.86 54.98 -3.82
C GLN A 4 -2.36 55.54 -2.47
N ASP A 5 -3.65 55.44 -2.17
CA ASP A 5 -4.25 55.99 -0.94
C ASP A 5 -4.21 55.01 0.25
N ILE A 6 -3.78 53.76 0.04
CA ILE A 6 -3.73 52.75 1.11
C ILE A 6 -2.63 53.07 2.12
N THR A 7 -2.87 52.71 3.38
CA THR A 7 -1.92 52.94 4.48
C THR A 7 -1.33 51.62 4.98
N ALA A 8 -0.17 51.68 5.65
CA ALA A 8 0.45 50.50 6.23
C ALA A 8 -0.46 49.81 7.26
N GLU A 9 -1.26 50.57 7.99
CA GLU A 9 -2.23 50.03 8.95
C GLU A 9 -3.34 49.27 8.25
N ALA A 10 -3.92 49.86 7.20
CA ALA A 10 -4.97 49.20 6.42
C ALA A 10 -4.49 47.90 5.75
N VAL A 11 -3.22 47.87 5.32
CA VAL A 11 -2.58 46.64 4.79
C VAL A 11 -2.42 45.57 5.88
N ARG A 12 -2.00 45.94 7.10
CA ARG A 12 -1.92 44.99 8.23
C ARG A 12 -3.29 44.44 8.61
N THR A 13 -4.33 45.26 8.60
CA THR A 13 -5.72 44.82 8.85
C THR A 13 -6.19 43.82 7.79
N ALA A 14 -5.92 44.08 6.50
CA ALA A 14 -6.23 43.14 5.42
C ALA A 14 -5.47 41.80 5.57
N ILE A 15 -4.22 41.84 6.01
CA ILE A 15 -3.41 40.65 6.28
C ILE A 15 -3.98 39.85 7.46
N ALA A 16 -4.37 40.51 8.55
CA ALA A 16 -4.99 39.86 9.70
C ALA A 16 -6.33 39.20 9.34
N GLU A 17 -7.13 39.85 8.50
CA GLU A 17 -8.35 39.26 7.96
C GLU A 17 -8.04 38.02 7.11
N HIS A 18 -7.07 38.10 6.21
CA HIS A 18 -6.63 36.95 5.42
C HIS A 18 -6.21 35.77 6.29
N ASP A 19 -5.43 36.00 7.35
CA ASP A 19 -4.99 34.96 8.28
C ASP A 19 -6.18 34.31 9.02
N GLN A 20 -7.24 35.07 9.29
CA GLN A 20 -8.44 34.57 9.96
C GLN A 20 -9.33 33.73 9.04
N VAL A 21 -9.51 34.14 7.77
CA VAL A 21 -10.47 33.48 6.86
C VAL A 21 -9.82 32.47 5.92
N GLY A 22 -8.51 32.57 5.72
CA GLY A 22 -7.74 31.78 4.75
C GLY A 22 -7.87 32.28 3.31
N LEU A 23 -6.86 31.94 2.48
CA LEU A 23 -6.70 32.45 1.11
C LEU A 23 -7.96 32.30 0.25
N GLU A 24 -8.60 31.13 0.27
CA GLU A 24 -9.77 30.83 -0.57
C GLU A 24 -10.94 31.78 -0.28
N LYS A 25 -11.37 31.85 0.98
CA LYS A 25 -12.49 32.72 1.39
C LYS A 25 -12.15 34.20 1.23
N PHE A 26 -10.88 34.56 1.43
CA PHE A 26 -10.41 35.92 1.23
C PHE A 26 -10.51 36.34 -0.24
N CYS A 27 -9.96 35.54 -1.16
CA CYS A 27 -10.05 35.79 -2.60
C CYS A 27 -11.50 35.85 -3.09
N ASP A 28 -12.35 34.91 -2.66
CA ASP A 28 -13.77 34.88 -3.04
C ASP A 28 -14.52 36.12 -2.54
N ARG A 29 -14.22 36.61 -1.32
CA ARG A 29 -14.82 37.81 -0.74
C ARG A 29 -14.51 39.08 -1.55
N TYR A 30 -13.29 39.21 -2.04
CA TYR A 30 -12.84 40.41 -2.77
C TYR A 30 -12.91 40.27 -4.30
N GLY A 31 -13.35 39.12 -4.82
CA GLY A 31 -13.48 38.89 -6.26
C GLY A 31 -12.15 38.78 -7.00
N PHE A 32 -11.13 38.20 -6.37
CA PHE A 32 -9.81 38.00 -6.98
C PHE A 32 -9.56 36.53 -7.31
N ASP A 33 -8.88 36.29 -8.42
CA ASP A 33 -8.31 34.97 -8.71
C ASP A 33 -7.21 34.63 -7.69
N ARG A 34 -7.11 33.35 -7.34
CA ARG A 34 -6.23 32.80 -6.30
C ARG A 34 -4.75 32.79 -6.71
N PHE A 35 -4.45 33.24 -7.93
CA PHE A 35 -3.20 32.99 -8.63
C PHE A 35 -2.45 34.29 -8.94
N ARG A 36 -1.38 34.62 -8.20
CA ARG A 36 -0.44 35.72 -8.53
C ARG A 36 1.00 35.37 -8.13
N ASN A 37 1.96 35.87 -8.91
CA ASN A 37 3.40 35.63 -8.70
C ASN A 37 4.00 36.55 -7.62
N TYR A 38 3.42 37.74 -7.42
CA TYR A 38 3.92 38.71 -6.44
C TYR A 38 3.26 38.53 -5.08
N LEU A 39 4.08 38.45 -4.04
CA LEU A 39 3.65 38.20 -2.67
C LEU A 39 4.30 39.17 -1.70
N ILE A 40 3.51 39.63 -0.74
CA ILE A 40 4.03 40.27 0.47
C ILE A 40 4.55 39.16 1.38
N ALA A 41 5.82 39.24 1.78
CA ALA A 41 6.46 38.30 2.70
C ALA A 41 6.54 38.93 4.11
N ILE A 42 5.83 38.34 5.07
CA ILE A 42 5.92 38.70 6.50
C ILE A 42 6.13 37.43 7.30
N GLY A 43 7.33 37.23 7.84
CA GLY A 43 7.70 35.99 8.53
C GLY A 43 7.54 34.77 7.63
N LYS A 44 6.63 33.84 7.98
CA LYS A 44 6.25 32.67 7.16
C LYS A 44 5.02 32.90 6.29
N GLY A 45 4.27 33.99 6.52
CA GLY A 45 3.04 34.33 5.80
C GLY A 45 3.30 34.87 4.40
N ARG A 46 2.40 34.56 3.46
CA ARG A 46 2.46 34.98 2.05
C ARG A 46 1.10 35.44 1.59
N TYR A 47 1.06 36.63 0.99
CA TYR A 47 -0.20 37.28 0.65
C TYR A 47 -0.14 37.90 -0.74
N GLY A 48 -1.17 37.68 -1.56
CA GLY A 48 -1.23 38.25 -2.92
C GLY A 48 -1.28 39.77 -2.89
N THR A 49 -0.35 40.44 -3.58
CA THR A 49 -0.18 41.91 -3.50
C THR A 49 -1.44 42.67 -3.90
N ARG A 50 -2.08 42.29 -5.02
CA ARG A 50 -3.29 42.95 -5.53
C ARG A 50 -4.51 42.81 -4.62
N VAL A 51 -4.78 41.59 -4.15
CA VAL A 51 -5.96 41.32 -3.31
C VAL A 51 -5.81 41.97 -1.93
N ILE A 52 -4.60 41.99 -1.37
CA ILE A 52 -4.33 42.71 -0.12
C ILE A 52 -4.46 44.21 -0.33
N ALA A 53 -3.91 44.78 -1.39
CA ALA A 53 -4.01 46.21 -1.66
C ALA A 53 -5.47 46.65 -1.88
N ALA A 54 -6.25 45.82 -2.59
CA ALA A 54 -7.67 46.05 -2.80
C ALA A 54 -8.49 45.99 -1.49
N ALA A 55 -8.24 44.98 -0.66
CA ALA A 55 -8.87 44.84 0.65
C ALA A 55 -8.46 45.99 1.60
N ALA A 56 -7.18 46.36 1.61
CA ALA A 56 -6.65 47.46 2.42
C ALA A 56 -7.35 48.79 2.12
N HIS A 57 -7.63 49.08 0.85
CA HIS A 57 -8.39 50.29 0.51
C HIS A 57 -9.78 50.31 1.16
N GLY A 58 -10.44 49.15 1.32
CA GLY A 58 -11.73 49.04 2.02
C GLY A 58 -11.66 49.20 3.53
N HIS A 59 -10.46 49.11 4.13
CA HIS A 59 -10.22 49.37 5.54
C HIS A 59 -9.94 50.84 5.84
N LEU A 60 -9.91 51.71 4.81
CA LEU A 60 -9.82 53.15 4.98
C LEU A 60 -11.19 53.76 5.36
N PRO A 61 -11.25 54.83 6.17
CA PRO A 61 -12.51 55.46 6.57
C PRO A 61 -13.38 55.88 5.38
N GLY A 62 -14.59 55.33 5.30
CA GLY A 62 -15.59 55.67 4.27
C GLY A 62 -15.23 55.19 2.85
N LYS A 63 -14.31 54.23 2.71
CA LYS A 63 -13.92 53.65 1.42
C LYS A 63 -14.42 52.22 1.27
N ALA A 64 -14.69 51.84 0.04
CA ALA A 64 -14.98 50.46 -0.34
C ALA A 64 -13.68 49.78 -0.82
N PRO A 65 -13.57 48.44 -0.73
CA PRO A 65 -12.48 47.70 -1.36
C PRO A 65 -12.39 48.00 -2.86
N LEU A 66 -11.16 48.04 -3.40
CA LEU A 66 -10.97 48.19 -4.86
C LEU A 66 -11.38 46.91 -5.59
N ARG A 67 -11.92 47.06 -6.80
CA ARG A 67 -12.22 45.94 -7.69
C ARG A 67 -10.97 45.49 -8.44
N GLN A 68 -11.02 44.29 -9.02
CA GLN A 68 -9.90 43.69 -9.75
C GLN A 68 -9.42 44.56 -10.93
N ASP A 69 -10.34 45.26 -11.60
CA ASP A 69 -10.10 46.20 -12.71
C ASP A 69 -9.47 47.53 -12.25
N GLU A 70 -9.51 47.85 -10.96
CA GLU A 70 -8.96 49.08 -10.38
C GLU A 70 -7.51 48.90 -9.86
N VAL A 71 -7.02 47.65 -9.80
CA VAL A 71 -5.65 47.30 -9.41
C VAL A 71 -4.94 46.49 -10.50
N VAL A 72 -5.13 46.87 -11.77
CA VAL A 72 -4.56 46.16 -12.93
C VAL A 72 -3.05 46.37 -13.05
N ASP A 73 -2.55 47.56 -12.68
CA ASP A 73 -1.12 47.88 -12.71
C ASP A 73 -0.41 47.22 -11.51
N GLU A 74 0.15 46.04 -11.76
CA GLU A 74 0.86 45.25 -10.76
C GLU A 74 2.13 45.94 -10.24
N GLU A 75 2.82 46.72 -11.07
CA GLU A 75 4.04 47.40 -10.61
C GLU A 75 3.68 48.55 -9.68
N LEU A 76 2.67 49.36 -10.01
CA LEU A 76 2.20 50.42 -9.14
C LEU A 76 1.75 49.89 -7.77
N VAL A 77 1.04 48.76 -7.74
CA VAL A 77 0.65 48.07 -6.49
C VAL A 77 1.90 47.68 -5.69
N ASN A 78 2.87 47.04 -6.34
CA ASN A 78 4.09 46.56 -5.70
C ASN A 78 4.94 47.71 -5.16
N GLU A 79 5.11 48.80 -5.92
CA GLU A 79 5.81 50.01 -5.51
C GLU A 79 5.15 50.65 -4.29
N THR A 80 3.81 50.76 -4.30
CA THR A 80 3.05 51.32 -3.18
C THR A 80 3.26 50.49 -1.90
N LEU A 81 3.18 49.16 -2.00
CA LEU A 81 3.42 48.27 -0.85
C LEU A 81 4.86 48.34 -0.34
N ARG A 82 5.86 48.43 -1.23
CA ARG A 82 7.27 48.64 -0.84
C ARG A 82 7.47 49.98 -0.15
N ALA A 83 6.85 51.05 -0.64
CA ALA A 83 6.92 52.39 -0.04
C ALA A 83 6.30 52.42 1.37
N LEU A 84 5.31 51.56 1.64
CA LEU A 84 4.71 51.36 2.97
C LEU A 84 5.52 50.42 3.89
N GLY A 85 6.69 49.95 3.44
CA GLY A 85 7.62 49.15 4.24
C GLY A 85 7.42 47.64 4.18
N PHE A 86 6.64 47.12 3.21
CA PHE A 86 6.43 45.69 3.05
C PHE A 86 7.44 45.06 2.07
N GLU A 87 7.95 43.87 2.41
CA GLU A 87 8.82 43.11 1.52
C GLU A 87 7.97 42.42 0.43
N VAL A 88 8.07 42.93 -0.81
CA VAL A 88 7.38 42.35 -1.97
C VAL A 88 8.35 41.50 -2.78
N LYS A 89 8.08 40.20 -2.89
CA LYS A 89 8.88 39.24 -3.66
C LYS A 89 8.09 38.69 -4.84
N GLU A 90 8.74 38.62 -6.00
CA GLU A 90 8.26 37.80 -7.12
C GLU A 90 8.64 36.34 -6.86
N LEU A 91 7.64 35.47 -6.66
CA LEU A 91 7.86 34.05 -6.51
C LEU A 91 7.36 33.32 -7.75
N ARG A 92 8.25 33.12 -8.72
CA ARG A 92 7.95 32.31 -9.90
C ARG A 92 7.96 30.84 -9.49
N PRO A 93 6.95 30.04 -9.89
CA PRO A 93 7.02 28.59 -9.71
C PRO A 93 8.31 28.04 -10.33
N PRO A 94 8.97 27.08 -9.68
CA PRO A 94 10.21 26.52 -10.18
C PRO A 94 9.97 25.81 -11.52
N THR A 95 11.03 25.73 -12.32
CA THR A 95 11.02 24.97 -13.57
C THR A 95 10.63 23.51 -13.31
N TRP A 96 10.10 22.85 -14.34
CA TRP A 96 9.84 21.41 -14.27
C TRP A 96 11.17 20.67 -14.07
N SER A 97 11.25 19.90 -13.00
CA SER A 97 12.35 18.95 -12.80
C SER A 97 12.20 17.79 -13.77
N ARG A 98 13.29 17.06 -13.98
CA ARG A 98 13.32 15.90 -14.87
C ARG A 98 12.32 14.84 -14.43
N GLU A 99 12.23 14.56 -13.14
CA GLU A 99 11.31 13.60 -12.55
C GLU A 99 9.85 13.98 -12.81
N GLU A 100 9.49 15.26 -12.67
CA GLU A 100 8.15 15.75 -13.00
C GLU A 100 7.81 15.61 -14.48
N LEU A 101 8.80 15.79 -15.37
CA LEU A 101 8.65 15.58 -16.81
C LEU A 101 8.47 14.11 -17.15
N ILE A 102 9.22 13.20 -16.52
CA ILE A 102 9.04 11.75 -16.67
C ILE A 102 7.60 11.36 -16.28
N LEU A 103 7.10 11.88 -15.17
CA LEU A 103 5.73 11.63 -14.73
C LEU A 103 4.68 12.23 -15.69
N ALA A 104 4.93 13.40 -16.26
CA ALA A 104 4.04 14.05 -17.21
C ALA A 104 4.00 13.31 -18.56
N CYS A 105 5.15 12.87 -19.07
CA CYS A 105 5.22 12.00 -20.25
C CYS A 105 4.53 10.66 -19.98
N SER A 106 4.75 10.03 -18.82
CA SER A 106 4.05 8.80 -18.42
C SER A 106 2.53 8.98 -18.42
N GLN A 107 2.02 10.10 -17.87
CA GLN A 107 0.60 10.45 -17.88
C GLN A 107 0.07 10.58 -19.32
N LEU A 108 0.79 11.31 -20.18
CA LEU A 108 0.43 11.53 -21.57
C LEU A 108 0.39 10.21 -22.37
N PHE A 109 1.43 9.38 -22.28
CA PHE A 109 1.54 8.12 -23.01
C PHE A 109 0.52 7.08 -22.52
N SER A 110 0.26 7.04 -21.21
CA SER A 110 -0.80 6.18 -20.65
C SER A 110 -2.21 6.58 -21.12
N ASN A 111 -2.37 7.81 -21.60
CA ASN A 111 -3.60 8.31 -22.23
C ASN A 111 -3.49 8.35 -23.76
N ASN A 112 -2.83 7.35 -24.36
CA ASN A 112 -2.65 7.22 -25.81
C ASN A 112 -2.08 8.48 -26.47
N ARG A 113 -1.16 9.16 -25.78
CA ARG A 113 -0.49 10.38 -26.27
C ARG A 113 -1.43 11.58 -26.50
N VAL A 114 -2.62 11.56 -25.87
CA VAL A 114 -3.58 12.67 -25.93
C VAL A 114 -3.52 13.50 -24.64
N ALA A 115 -3.29 14.80 -24.77
CA ALA A 115 -3.30 15.71 -23.62
C ALA A 115 -4.72 15.85 -23.01
N GLN A 116 -4.78 15.74 -21.68
CA GLN A 116 -6.03 15.82 -20.92
C GLN A 116 -6.31 17.26 -20.44
N ARG A 117 -7.60 17.61 -20.32
CA ARG A 117 -8.05 18.93 -19.86
C ARG A 117 -8.08 19.03 -18.33
N ALA A 118 -8.06 20.24 -17.80
CA ALA A 118 -8.09 20.54 -16.36
C ALA A 118 -9.37 20.03 -15.66
N THR A 119 -10.45 19.83 -16.41
CA THR A 119 -11.69 19.24 -15.89
C THR A 119 -11.60 17.73 -15.68
N ASP A 120 -10.62 17.05 -16.29
CA ASP A 120 -10.41 15.61 -16.18
C ASP A 120 -9.95 15.24 -14.74
N PRO A 121 -10.63 14.32 -14.05
CA PRO A 121 -10.22 13.85 -12.72
C PRO A 121 -8.75 13.39 -12.66
N ALA A 122 -8.23 12.75 -13.72
CA ALA A 122 -6.86 12.28 -13.74
C ALA A 122 -5.84 13.43 -13.70
N VAL A 123 -6.15 14.59 -14.30
CA VAL A 123 -5.29 15.78 -14.25
C VAL A 123 -5.32 16.41 -12.86
N LYS A 124 -6.48 16.40 -12.19
CA LYS A 124 -6.60 16.86 -10.79
C LYS A 124 -5.79 15.99 -9.84
N ASP A 125 -5.91 14.67 -9.97
CA ASP A 125 -5.14 13.70 -9.19
C ASP A 125 -3.65 13.83 -9.46
N PHE A 126 -3.27 14.07 -10.72
CA PHE A 126 -1.87 14.25 -11.10
C PHE A 126 -1.29 15.56 -10.56
N ALA A 127 -2.05 16.67 -10.61
CA ALA A 127 -1.65 17.93 -9.98
C ALA A 127 -1.44 17.76 -8.46
N ALA A 128 -2.39 17.11 -7.78
CA ALA A 128 -2.26 16.80 -6.35
C ALA A 128 -1.07 15.88 -6.04
N LEU A 129 -0.69 14.99 -6.97
CA LEU A 129 0.53 14.19 -6.88
C LEU A 129 1.79 15.05 -6.99
N LEU A 130 1.89 15.91 -7.99
CA LEU A 130 3.08 16.75 -8.19
C LEU A 130 3.27 17.75 -7.04
N GLN A 131 2.18 18.27 -6.48
CA GLN A 131 2.21 19.24 -5.38
C GLN A 131 2.80 18.68 -4.07
N ARG A 132 2.72 17.37 -3.83
CA ARG A 132 3.32 16.70 -2.65
C ARG A 132 4.76 16.23 -2.86
N MET A 133 5.27 16.26 -4.09
CA MET A 133 6.61 15.75 -4.39
C MET A 133 7.71 16.58 -3.71
N PRO A 134 8.83 15.97 -3.27
CA PRO A 134 9.90 16.67 -2.56
C PRO A 134 10.91 17.38 -3.48
N PHE A 135 10.72 17.39 -4.80
CA PHE A 135 11.69 17.94 -5.77
C PHE A 135 11.98 19.44 -5.60
N HIS A 136 11.03 20.18 -5.04
CA HIS A 136 11.17 21.63 -4.80
C HIS A 136 10.88 21.95 -3.34
N ALA A 137 11.71 22.75 -2.69
CA ALA A 137 11.47 23.19 -1.31
C ALA A 137 10.14 23.97 -1.21
N PRO A 138 9.30 23.76 -0.17
CA PRO A 138 7.99 24.41 -0.04
C PRO A 138 8.03 25.93 -0.22
N GLU A 139 9.12 26.56 0.21
CA GLU A 139 9.32 28.01 0.13
C GLU A 139 9.46 28.50 -1.31
N LYS A 140 9.85 27.64 -2.26
CA LYS A 140 10.05 27.99 -3.66
C LYS A 140 8.81 27.75 -4.53
N ARG A 141 7.81 27.02 -4.05
CA ARG A 141 6.69 26.49 -4.86
C ARG A 141 5.76 27.58 -5.41
N GLY A 142 5.37 28.55 -4.59
CA GLY A 142 4.38 29.59 -4.96
C GLY A 142 2.96 29.04 -5.06
N HIS A 143 1.96 29.93 -5.18
CA HIS A 143 0.55 29.51 -5.16
C HIS A 143 0.13 28.70 -6.39
N ASN A 144 0.81 28.90 -7.52
CA ASN A 144 0.50 28.20 -8.78
C ASN A 144 1.32 26.92 -8.97
N PHE A 145 2.08 26.50 -7.96
CA PHE A 145 2.92 25.31 -8.05
C PHE A 145 2.13 24.11 -8.51
N ARG A 146 2.46 23.61 -9.71
CA ARG A 146 1.86 22.41 -10.31
C ARG A 146 0.32 22.39 -10.18
N SER A 147 -0.30 23.57 -10.31
CA SER A 147 -1.76 23.69 -10.35
C SER A 147 -2.33 22.90 -11.53
N VAL A 148 -3.60 22.52 -11.45
CA VAL A 148 -4.31 21.77 -12.50
C VAL A 148 -4.13 22.42 -13.88
N ASN A 149 -4.18 23.75 -13.96
CA ASN A 149 -3.98 24.50 -15.19
C ASN A 149 -2.52 24.42 -15.70
N SER A 150 -1.53 24.50 -14.81
CA SER A 150 -0.12 24.37 -15.20
C SER A 150 0.22 22.96 -15.68
N VAL A 151 -0.41 21.93 -15.08
CA VAL A 151 -0.27 20.54 -15.48
C VAL A 151 -0.91 20.31 -16.84
N GLN A 152 -2.15 20.79 -17.05
CA GLN A 152 -2.78 20.78 -18.37
C GLN A 152 -1.85 21.41 -19.42
N LEU A 153 -1.37 22.64 -19.18
CA LEU A 153 -0.50 23.33 -20.12
C LEU A 153 0.75 22.52 -20.46
N LYS A 154 1.38 21.88 -19.46
CA LYS A 154 2.53 21.01 -19.68
C LYS A 154 2.18 19.78 -20.53
N LEU A 155 1.06 19.11 -20.26
CA LEU A 155 0.61 17.97 -21.08
C LEU A 155 0.36 18.38 -22.54
N TYR A 156 -0.23 19.55 -22.77
CA TYR A 156 -0.41 20.08 -24.13
C TYR A 156 0.94 20.37 -24.80
N ASN A 157 1.88 21.02 -24.11
CA ASN A 157 3.22 21.27 -24.64
C ASN A 157 3.92 19.98 -25.08
N LEU A 158 3.89 18.94 -24.23
CA LEU A 158 4.45 17.64 -24.55
C LEU A 158 3.73 16.97 -25.73
N ALA A 159 2.40 17.03 -25.77
CA ALA A 159 1.61 16.41 -26.83
C ALA A 159 1.83 17.08 -28.19
N THR A 160 1.97 18.41 -28.22
CA THR A 160 2.20 19.11 -29.49
C THR A 160 3.63 18.96 -30.01
N ALA A 161 4.57 18.55 -29.16
CA ALA A 161 5.96 18.29 -29.52
C ALA A 161 6.19 16.85 -30.03
N LEU A 162 5.14 16.01 -30.09
CA LEU A 162 5.23 14.65 -30.62
C LEU A 162 5.43 14.67 -32.16
N PRO A 163 6.19 13.71 -32.72
CA PRO A 163 6.48 13.68 -34.16
C PRO A 163 5.26 13.56 -35.08
N ASP A 164 4.18 12.95 -34.58
CA ASP A 164 2.92 12.72 -35.30
C ASP A 164 1.91 13.88 -35.13
N TYR A 165 2.29 14.97 -34.46
CA TYR A 165 1.45 16.16 -34.32
C TYR A 165 1.52 17.07 -35.56
N GLU A 166 0.41 17.19 -36.30
CA GLU A 166 0.38 17.91 -37.58
C GLU A 166 0.11 19.42 -37.47
N LYS A 167 -0.22 19.93 -36.28
CA LYS A 167 -0.57 21.35 -36.08
C LYS A 167 0.59 22.15 -35.49
N LYS A 168 0.36 23.44 -35.25
CA LYS A 168 1.35 24.33 -34.66
C LYS A 168 1.70 23.89 -33.24
N GLU A 169 2.98 23.61 -33.02
CA GLU A 169 3.57 23.31 -31.72
C GLU A 169 3.37 24.49 -30.73
N THR A 170 3.10 24.18 -29.46
CA THR A 170 3.12 25.18 -28.39
C THR A 170 4.53 25.32 -27.81
N ARG A 171 4.78 26.36 -27.00
CA ARG A 171 6.13 26.60 -26.45
C ARG A 171 6.49 25.55 -25.40
N GLY A 172 7.36 24.59 -25.74
CA GLY A 172 8.01 23.65 -24.84
C GLY A 172 9.39 24.11 -24.35
N GLY A 173 9.90 23.50 -23.28
CA GLY A 173 11.29 23.64 -22.82
C GLY A 173 12.23 22.64 -23.48
N SER A 174 13.54 22.90 -23.50
CA SER A 174 14.52 21.97 -24.10
C SER A 174 14.53 20.60 -23.41
N GLU A 175 14.36 20.56 -22.08
CA GLU A 175 14.29 19.31 -21.31
C GLU A 175 13.02 18.51 -21.62
N ASP A 176 11.94 19.17 -22.03
CA ASP A 176 10.70 18.49 -22.44
C ASP A 176 10.98 17.55 -23.62
N LEU A 177 11.77 18.02 -24.60
CA LEU A 177 12.13 17.26 -25.80
C LEU A 177 13.07 16.07 -25.49
N VAL A 178 13.97 16.25 -24.52
CA VAL A 178 14.89 15.18 -24.09
C VAL A 178 14.11 14.01 -23.50
N VAL A 179 13.29 14.28 -22.48
CA VAL A 179 12.48 13.24 -21.81
C VAL A 179 11.45 12.63 -22.76
N LEU A 180 10.85 13.45 -23.64
CA LEU A 180 9.93 12.95 -24.66
C LEU A 180 10.63 11.99 -25.65
N GLY A 181 11.84 12.33 -26.09
CA GLY A 181 12.67 11.47 -26.95
C GLY A 181 13.01 10.13 -26.32
N GLU A 182 13.30 10.11 -25.02
CA GLU A 182 13.53 8.87 -24.26
C GLU A 182 12.27 7.99 -24.20
N PHE A 183 11.09 8.59 -23.99
CA PHE A 183 9.81 7.86 -24.03
C PHE A 183 9.50 7.29 -25.41
N LEU A 184 9.86 8.00 -26.48
CA LEU A 184 9.71 7.51 -27.86
C LEU A 184 10.68 6.36 -28.17
N ALA A 185 11.87 6.35 -27.56
CA ALA A 185 12.89 5.33 -27.79
C ALA A 185 12.66 4.05 -26.96
N ASP A 186 12.26 4.17 -25.69
CA ASP A 186 11.98 3.04 -24.79
C ASP A 186 10.81 3.37 -23.86
N GLU A 187 9.60 3.33 -24.40
CA GLU A 187 8.37 3.59 -23.63
C GLU A 187 8.28 2.67 -22.41
N ALA A 188 8.58 1.37 -22.56
CA ALA A 188 8.48 0.41 -21.47
C ALA A 188 9.47 0.70 -20.33
N GLY A 189 10.71 1.08 -20.66
CA GLY A 189 11.71 1.52 -19.69
C GLY A 189 11.33 2.79 -18.97
N MET A 190 10.87 3.80 -19.73
CA MET A 190 10.48 5.07 -19.15
C MET A 190 9.21 4.98 -18.30
N GLN A 191 8.27 4.09 -18.64
CA GLN A 191 7.11 3.78 -17.78
C GLN A 191 7.53 3.09 -16.48
N ARG A 192 8.53 2.19 -16.52
CA ARG A 192 9.10 1.61 -15.28
C ARG A 192 9.78 2.66 -14.41
N GLU A 193 10.49 3.60 -15.02
CA GLU A 193 11.14 4.70 -14.30
C GLU A 193 10.10 5.64 -13.68
N ALA A 194 9.05 6.01 -14.42
CA ALA A 194 7.93 6.75 -13.88
C ALA A 194 7.24 6.01 -12.72
N ALA A 195 7.08 4.68 -12.82
CA ALA A 195 6.56 3.86 -11.74
C ALA A 195 7.50 3.86 -10.52
N ARG A 196 8.82 3.85 -10.71
CA ARG A 196 9.82 3.98 -9.64
C ARG A 196 9.71 5.32 -8.93
N ILE A 197 9.68 6.43 -9.66
CA ILE A 197 9.51 7.78 -9.10
C ILE A 197 8.19 7.88 -8.32
N ARG A 198 7.10 7.30 -8.86
CA ARG A 198 5.83 7.20 -8.13
C ARG A 198 5.97 6.34 -6.88
N ALA A 199 6.70 5.23 -6.90
CA ALA A 199 6.88 4.38 -5.73
C ALA A 199 7.75 5.03 -4.64
N GLU A 200 8.76 5.83 -5.03
CA GLU A 200 9.66 6.56 -4.13
C GLU A 200 8.98 7.75 -3.44
N HIS A 201 7.94 8.32 -4.07
CA HIS A 201 7.38 9.60 -3.62
C HIS A 201 5.86 9.68 -3.51
N ALA A 202 5.11 8.74 -4.09
CA ALA A 202 3.71 8.56 -3.74
C ALA A 202 3.66 7.75 -2.45
N SER A 203 2.84 8.20 -1.50
CA SER A 203 2.24 7.27 -0.55
C SER A 203 1.60 6.15 -1.36
N PHE A 204 2.19 4.95 -1.31
CA PHE A 204 1.56 3.77 -1.89
C PHE A 204 0.24 3.55 -1.16
N LYS A 205 -0.77 3.07 -1.88
CA LYS A 205 -2.02 2.64 -1.23
C LYS A 205 -1.88 1.21 -0.73
N ALA A 206 -2.56 0.91 0.37
CA ALA A 206 -2.72 -0.44 0.87
C ALA A 206 -4.16 -0.93 0.62
N TRP A 207 -4.33 -2.23 0.35
CA TRP A 207 -5.64 -2.83 0.06
C TRP A 207 -5.85 -4.12 0.86
N ALA A 208 -6.99 -4.26 1.51
CA ALA A 208 -7.46 -5.55 2.00
C ALA A 208 -8.17 -6.28 0.86
N MET A 209 -7.71 -7.50 0.56
CA MET A 209 -8.24 -8.36 -0.50
C MET A 209 -8.78 -9.66 0.09
N TYR A 210 -10.03 -9.98 -0.21
CA TYR A 210 -10.67 -11.17 0.31
C TYR A 210 -10.39 -12.40 -0.57
N SER A 211 -9.75 -13.42 0.01
CA SER A 211 -9.68 -14.75 -0.59
C SER A 211 -10.59 -15.71 0.14
N ALA A 212 -11.36 -16.48 -0.61
CA ALA A 212 -12.30 -17.47 -0.08
C ALA A 212 -11.72 -18.88 -0.24
N GLU A 213 -10.59 -19.17 0.40
CA GLU A 213 -10.17 -20.54 0.65
C GLU A 213 -11.06 -21.12 1.78
N GLY A 214 -12.26 -21.62 1.43
CA GLY A 214 -13.23 -22.15 2.40
C GLY A 214 -14.70 -21.89 2.07
N ASP A 215 -15.60 -22.63 2.75
CA ASP A 215 -17.01 -22.82 2.41
C ASP A 215 -17.78 -21.49 2.24
N ARG A 216 -18.14 -21.18 0.99
CA ARG A 216 -18.79 -19.90 0.64
C ARG A 216 -20.22 -19.87 1.19
N LYS A 217 -20.57 -18.85 1.98
CA LYS A 217 -21.95 -18.61 2.47
C LYS A 217 -22.99 -18.47 1.34
N TYR A 218 -22.59 -18.07 0.12
CA TYR A 218 -23.50 -17.90 -1.02
C TYR A 218 -22.97 -18.60 -2.28
N GLY A 219 -23.84 -19.37 -2.93
CA GLY A 219 -23.50 -20.19 -4.09
C GLY A 219 -23.36 -19.45 -5.43
N GLY A 220 -23.34 -18.11 -5.47
CA GLY A 220 -23.48 -17.37 -6.73
C GLY A 220 -22.30 -17.51 -7.72
N ASN A 221 -21.04 -17.56 -7.28
CA ASN A 221 -19.89 -17.50 -8.18
C ASN A 221 -18.97 -18.72 -8.06
N ALA A 222 -18.47 -19.21 -9.20
CA ALA A 222 -17.20 -19.92 -9.26
C ALA A 222 -16.11 -18.86 -9.02
N GLY A 223 -15.65 -18.73 -7.77
CA GLY A 223 -14.66 -17.74 -7.36
C GLY A 223 -13.35 -17.89 -8.11
N TYR A 224 -12.46 -16.93 -7.89
CA TYR A 224 -11.25 -16.77 -8.67
C TYR A 224 -10.21 -17.84 -8.33
N PRO A 225 -9.34 -18.22 -9.30
CA PRO A 225 -8.25 -19.15 -9.09
C PRO A 225 -7.06 -18.43 -8.46
N ASP A 226 -7.28 -17.83 -7.29
CA ASP A 226 -6.21 -17.19 -6.52
C ASP A 226 -5.19 -18.27 -6.11
N VAL A 227 -3.92 -17.89 -6.07
CA VAL A 227 -2.86 -18.71 -5.47
C VAL A 227 -2.29 -17.91 -4.32
N LEU A 228 -2.66 -18.28 -3.10
CA LEU A 228 -2.19 -17.61 -1.89
C LEU A 228 -0.65 -17.53 -1.89
N GLY A 229 -0.14 -16.34 -1.60
CA GLY A 229 1.30 -16.08 -1.62
C GLY A 229 1.91 -15.87 -3.01
N SER A 230 1.10 -15.81 -4.06
CA SER A 230 1.59 -15.55 -5.43
C SER A 230 0.74 -14.56 -6.19
N THR A 231 -0.55 -14.90 -6.38
CA THR A 231 -1.39 -14.25 -7.39
C THR A 231 -2.82 -14.08 -6.87
N TYR A 232 -3.39 -12.90 -7.10
CA TYR A 232 -4.78 -12.57 -6.77
C TYR A 232 -5.51 -12.13 -8.04
N VAL A 233 -6.60 -12.79 -8.36
CA VAL A 233 -7.34 -12.61 -9.61
C VAL A 233 -8.67 -11.93 -9.31
N TYR A 234 -8.99 -10.89 -10.09
CA TYR A 234 -10.22 -10.12 -9.93
C TYR A 234 -10.71 -9.61 -11.28
N ASP A 235 -11.89 -9.00 -11.35
CA ASP A 235 -12.41 -8.41 -12.59
C ASP A 235 -12.94 -6.99 -12.39
N ASN A 236 -13.28 -6.33 -13.49
CA ASN A 236 -13.77 -4.96 -13.51
C ASN A 236 -15.13 -4.73 -12.82
N ASN A 237 -15.87 -5.79 -12.44
CA ASN A 237 -17.08 -5.66 -11.64
C ASN A 237 -16.77 -5.63 -10.13
N VAL A 238 -15.55 -5.95 -9.72
CA VAL A 238 -15.12 -5.82 -8.32
C VAL A 238 -14.91 -4.34 -8.00
N GLY A 239 -15.53 -3.87 -6.92
CA GLY A 239 -15.34 -2.50 -6.43
C GLY A 239 -13.85 -2.19 -6.22
N ASN A 240 -13.42 -0.98 -6.57
CA ASN A 240 -12.01 -0.54 -6.52
C ASN A 240 -11.03 -1.29 -7.45
N SER A 241 -11.48 -2.25 -8.28
CA SER A 241 -10.61 -2.99 -9.24
C SER A 241 -9.72 -2.08 -10.09
N GLN A 242 -10.29 -0.97 -10.59
CA GLN A 242 -9.59 0.02 -11.40
C GLN A 242 -8.64 0.94 -10.62
N GLN A 243 -8.55 0.84 -9.30
CA GLN A 243 -7.67 1.68 -8.47
C GLN A 243 -6.41 0.92 -8.00
N VAL A 244 -6.40 -0.40 -8.09
CA VAL A 244 -5.24 -1.24 -7.75
C VAL A 244 -4.14 -1.02 -8.79
N ARG A 245 -2.88 -0.85 -8.35
CA ARG A 245 -1.72 -0.56 -9.19
C ARG A 245 -0.52 -1.35 -8.70
N GLU A 246 0.44 -1.55 -9.59
CA GLU A 246 1.78 -2.01 -9.24
C GLU A 246 2.40 -1.06 -8.19
N GLY A 247 3.18 -1.63 -7.27
CA GLY A 247 3.75 -0.94 -6.12
C GLY A 247 2.78 -0.74 -4.95
N HIS A 248 1.49 -1.05 -5.07
CA HIS A 248 0.58 -1.03 -3.92
C HIS A 248 0.85 -2.21 -2.97
N VAL A 249 0.60 -2.00 -1.68
CA VAL A 249 0.62 -3.07 -0.67
C VAL A 249 -0.74 -3.74 -0.64
N ILE A 250 -0.77 -5.06 -0.47
CA ILE A 250 -1.99 -5.84 -0.33
C ILE A 250 -1.91 -6.72 0.91
N VAL A 251 -3.04 -6.85 1.58
CA VAL A 251 -3.27 -7.74 2.70
C VAL A 251 -4.32 -8.76 2.25
N ILE A 252 -3.95 -10.03 2.16
CA ILE A 252 -4.89 -11.10 1.84
C ILE A 252 -5.51 -11.62 3.14
N ARG A 253 -6.83 -11.71 3.18
CA ARG A 253 -7.59 -12.21 4.34
C ARG A 253 -8.67 -13.19 3.92
N ASP A 254 -9.02 -14.09 4.82
CA ASP A 254 -10.25 -14.89 4.75
C ASP A 254 -11.29 -14.33 5.72
N GLY A 255 -12.39 -15.05 5.95
CA GLY A 255 -13.50 -14.65 6.81
C GLY A 255 -13.08 -14.22 8.22
N ASP A 256 -12.06 -14.85 8.77
CA ASP A 256 -11.72 -14.83 10.19
C ASP A 256 -10.34 -14.21 10.43
N ASP A 257 -9.37 -14.47 9.55
CA ASP A 257 -7.95 -14.15 9.74
C ASP A 257 -7.34 -13.39 8.56
N VAL A 258 -6.28 -12.63 8.86
CA VAL A 258 -5.35 -12.13 7.85
C VAL A 258 -4.35 -13.24 7.52
N LEU A 259 -4.31 -13.65 6.26
CA LEU A 259 -3.46 -14.73 5.75
C LEU A 259 -2.03 -14.25 5.52
N GLY A 260 -1.86 -13.02 5.04
CA GLY A 260 -0.54 -12.45 4.83
C GLY A 260 -0.56 -11.14 4.06
N ILE A 261 0.64 -10.64 3.78
CA ILE A 261 0.89 -9.34 3.17
C ILE A 261 1.90 -9.45 2.03
N GLY A 262 1.74 -8.63 1.01
CA GLY A 262 2.71 -8.52 -0.08
C GLY A 262 2.60 -7.20 -0.82
N ARG A 263 3.51 -6.94 -1.75
CA ARG A 263 3.46 -5.79 -2.65
C ARG A 263 3.22 -6.26 -4.07
N ILE A 264 2.37 -5.54 -4.80
CA ILE A 264 2.06 -5.89 -6.18
C ILE A 264 3.26 -5.54 -7.05
N SER A 265 3.94 -6.55 -7.56
CA SER A 265 5.06 -6.40 -8.48
C SER A 265 4.59 -6.17 -9.92
N ARG A 266 3.45 -6.75 -10.30
CA ARG A 266 2.94 -6.74 -11.67
C ARG A 266 1.44 -6.95 -11.72
N ILE A 267 0.74 -6.28 -12.64
CA ILE A 267 -0.66 -6.57 -12.96
C ILE A 267 -0.82 -6.90 -14.44
N GLU A 268 -1.29 -8.09 -14.74
CA GLU A 268 -1.72 -8.47 -16.08
C GLU A 268 -3.23 -8.35 -16.22
N HIS A 269 -3.72 -8.16 -17.44
CA HIS A 269 -5.15 -8.15 -17.71
C HIS A 269 -5.50 -8.86 -19.01
N LYS A 270 -6.72 -9.38 -19.09
CA LYS A 270 -7.28 -10.04 -20.27
C LYS A 270 -8.72 -9.59 -20.48
N ASP A 271 -9.00 -9.09 -21.68
CA ASP A 271 -10.34 -8.72 -22.12
C ASP A 271 -11.14 -9.91 -22.63
N GLY A 272 -12.47 -9.76 -22.64
CA GLY A 272 -13.36 -10.74 -23.25
C GLY A 272 -13.51 -12.05 -22.46
N VAL A 273 -13.13 -12.09 -21.18
CA VAL A 273 -13.21 -13.32 -20.39
C VAL A 273 -14.66 -13.60 -20.00
N GLU A 274 -15.15 -14.80 -20.32
CA GLU A 274 -16.48 -15.22 -19.90
C GLU A 274 -16.48 -15.63 -18.43
N LYS A 275 -17.28 -14.94 -17.63
CA LYS A 275 -17.53 -15.29 -16.24
C LYS A 275 -18.91 -15.90 -16.09
N TRP A 276 -18.95 -17.11 -15.55
CA TRP A 276 -20.19 -17.82 -15.27
C TRP A 276 -20.65 -17.55 -13.83
N GLN A 277 -21.89 -17.07 -13.70
CA GLN A 277 -22.54 -16.83 -12.42
C GLN A 277 -23.79 -17.72 -12.32
N ARG A 278 -23.91 -18.42 -11.19
CA ARG A 278 -25.12 -19.13 -10.81
C ARG A 278 -26.17 -18.13 -10.34
N VAL A 279 -27.38 -18.22 -10.88
CA VAL A 279 -28.49 -17.30 -10.62
C VAL A 279 -29.78 -18.07 -10.32
N CYS A 280 -30.70 -17.42 -9.61
CA CYS A 280 -32.06 -17.91 -9.43
C CYS A 280 -32.76 -18.03 -10.81
N PRO A 281 -33.34 -19.19 -11.17
CA PRO A 281 -33.99 -19.39 -12.45
C PRO A 281 -35.14 -18.39 -12.73
N LYS A 282 -35.84 -17.96 -11.66
CA LYS A 282 -36.98 -17.03 -11.76
C LYS A 282 -36.56 -15.56 -11.92
N CYS A 283 -35.75 -15.03 -10.99
CA CYS A 283 -35.43 -13.59 -10.98
C CYS A 283 -34.06 -13.25 -11.57
N LYS A 284 -33.30 -14.26 -12.02
CA LYS A 284 -31.92 -14.15 -12.54
C LYS A 284 -30.94 -13.45 -11.59
N GLY A 285 -31.26 -13.40 -10.30
CA GLY A 285 -30.43 -12.80 -9.26
C GLY A 285 -29.55 -13.84 -8.55
N GLY A 286 -28.35 -13.43 -8.13
CA GLY A 286 -27.37 -14.31 -7.46
C GLY A 286 -27.55 -14.49 -5.94
N ARG A 287 -28.58 -13.90 -5.32
CA ARG A 287 -28.84 -14.02 -3.86
C ARG A 287 -29.76 -15.21 -3.59
N PHE A 288 -29.18 -16.37 -3.31
CA PHE A 288 -29.92 -17.58 -2.91
C PHE A 288 -29.04 -18.46 -2.01
N ASP A 289 -29.69 -19.21 -1.12
CA ASP A 289 -29.03 -20.11 -0.18
C ASP A 289 -29.32 -21.57 -0.52
N ARG A 290 -28.35 -22.44 -0.26
CA ARG A 290 -28.55 -23.89 -0.30
C ARG A 290 -29.19 -24.33 1.01
N ARG A 291 -30.26 -25.12 0.92
CA ARG A 291 -30.93 -25.76 2.05
C ARG A 291 -30.31 -27.14 2.27
N LYS A 292 -29.85 -27.42 3.49
CA LYS A 292 -29.15 -28.67 3.83
C LYS A 292 -30.11 -29.88 3.90
N VAL A 293 -31.36 -29.66 4.30
CA VAL A 293 -32.32 -30.73 4.60
C VAL A 293 -33.58 -30.68 3.74
N GLN A 294 -34.03 -29.49 3.32
CA GLN A 294 -35.29 -29.31 2.60
C GLN A 294 -35.12 -29.33 1.09
N GLN A 295 -36.14 -29.83 0.39
CA GLN A 295 -36.31 -29.70 -1.05
C GLN A 295 -37.38 -28.65 -1.38
N PRO A 296 -37.23 -27.87 -2.47
CA PRO A 296 -36.08 -27.83 -3.40
C PRO A 296 -34.73 -27.38 -2.80
N ARG A 297 -33.60 -27.83 -3.34
CA ARG A 297 -32.27 -27.62 -2.70
C ARG A 297 -31.86 -26.17 -2.45
N TYR A 298 -32.44 -25.20 -3.15
CA TYR A 298 -32.10 -23.79 -3.02
C TYR A 298 -33.33 -22.91 -2.81
N ARG A 299 -33.14 -21.77 -2.14
CA ARG A 299 -34.15 -20.71 -1.99
C ARG A 299 -33.57 -19.34 -2.27
N CYS A 300 -34.20 -18.59 -3.16
CA CYS A 300 -33.85 -17.19 -3.42
C CYS A 300 -34.13 -16.31 -2.20
N ARG A 301 -33.17 -15.43 -1.87
CA ARG A 301 -33.24 -14.50 -0.73
C ARG A 301 -33.64 -13.08 -1.12
N ARG A 302 -33.97 -12.87 -2.38
CA ARG A 302 -34.55 -11.60 -2.81
C ARG A 302 -35.98 -11.54 -2.27
N GLU A 303 -36.28 -10.52 -1.48
CA GLU A 303 -37.58 -10.33 -0.82
C GLU A 303 -38.76 -10.43 -1.80
N THR A 304 -38.57 -9.93 -3.02
CA THR A 304 -39.57 -9.96 -4.10
C THR A 304 -39.65 -11.27 -4.88
N CYS A 305 -38.76 -12.24 -4.62
CA CYS A 305 -38.69 -13.48 -5.40
C CYS A 305 -39.03 -14.72 -4.58
N ASN A 306 -38.29 -14.98 -3.50
CA ASN A 306 -38.42 -16.15 -2.62
C ASN A 306 -38.52 -17.53 -3.31
N HIS A 307 -38.17 -17.61 -4.61
CA HIS A 307 -38.36 -18.83 -5.39
C HIS A 307 -37.47 -19.96 -4.91
N GLU A 308 -38.05 -21.15 -4.82
CA GLU A 308 -37.41 -22.38 -4.43
C GLU A 308 -37.14 -23.23 -5.67
N PHE A 309 -35.92 -23.75 -5.82
CA PHE A 309 -35.47 -24.48 -7.01
C PHE A 309 -34.36 -25.49 -6.69
N ASP A 310 -34.21 -26.54 -7.50
CA ASP A 310 -33.25 -27.62 -7.26
C ASP A 310 -31.87 -27.34 -7.84
N GLU A 311 -31.82 -26.72 -9.01
CA GLU A 311 -30.59 -26.34 -9.68
C GLU A 311 -30.60 -24.85 -10.05
N PRO A 312 -29.57 -24.08 -9.68
CA PRO A 312 -29.42 -22.72 -10.16
C PRO A 312 -29.11 -22.70 -11.66
N GLU A 313 -29.57 -21.66 -12.33
CA GLU A 313 -29.26 -21.42 -13.75
C GLU A 313 -27.91 -20.71 -13.88
N ASN A 314 -27.22 -20.89 -15.01
CA ASN A 314 -25.96 -20.22 -15.30
C ASN A 314 -26.19 -19.01 -16.21
N LYS A 315 -25.64 -17.86 -15.83
CA LYS A 315 -25.58 -16.64 -16.63
C LYS A 315 -24.12 -16.30 -16.91
N SER A 316 -23.75 -16.17 -18.19
CA SER A 316 -22.44 -15.64 -18.58
C SER A 316 -22.47 -14.11 -18.61
N THR A 317 -21.36 -13.50 -18.19
CA THR A 317 -21.09 -12.07 -18.39
C THR A 317 -19.65 -11.93 -18.85
N THR A 318 -19.42 -11.11 -19.87
CA THR A 318 -18.07 -10.79 -20.33
C THR A 318 -17.43 -9.75 -19.42
N VAL A 319 -16.20 -10.00 -18.98
CA VAL A 319 -15.45 -9.11 -18.08
C VAL A 319 -14.02 -8.88 -18.56
N ARG A 320 -13.42 -7.79 -18.09
CA ARG A 320 -11.96 -7.62 -18.09
C ARG A 320 -11.42 -8.22 -16.79
N GLN A 321 -10.64 -9.29 -16.90
CA GLN A 321 -10.00 -9.95 -15.77
C GLN A 321 -8.60 -9.36 -15.54
N TYR A 322 -8.20 -9.24 -14.28
CA TYR A 322 -6.89 -8.81 -13.82
C TYR A 322 -6.24 -9.91 -12.99
N ALA A 323 -4.92 -10.01 -13.06
CA ALA A 323 -4.10 -10.86 -12.20
C ALA A 323 -2.97 -10.02 -11.58
N ALA A 324 -3.05 -9.80 -10.26
CA ALA A 324 -2.02 -9.11 -9.50
C ALA A 324 -1.02 -10.12 -8.92
N TYR A 325 0.26 -9.95 -9.25
CA TYR A 325 1.36 -10.81 -8.79
C TYR A 325 2.11 -10.13 -7.65
N TYR A 326 2.20 -10.80 -6.51
CA TYR A 326 2.78 -10.25 -5.26
C TYR A 326 3.69 -11.21 -4.51
N GLY A 327 3.92 -12.42 -5.04
CA GLY A 327 4.70 -13.45 -4.35
C GLY A 327 6.16 -13.09 -4.06
N ALA A 328 6.72 -12.11 -4.76
CA ALA A 328 8.09 -11.66 -4.53
C ALA A 328 8.35 -11.10 -3.12
N THR A 329 7.31 -10.55 -2.48
CA THR A 329 7.38 -10.02 -1.10
C THR A 329 6.31 -10.56 -0.20
N TRP A 330 5.74 -11.70 -0.56
CA TRP A 330 4.78 -12.35 0.30
C TRP A 330 5.39 -12.68 1.66
N ARG A 331 4.64 -12.38 2.72
CA ARG A 331 4.91 -12.78 4.08
C ARG A 331 3.62 -13.34 4.66
N ALA A 332 3.62 -14.62 5.03
CA ALA A 332 2.49 -15.19 5.74
C ALA A 332 2.32 -14.52 7.11
N LEU A 333 1.07 -14.28 7.50
CA LEU A 333 0.69 -13.79 8.83
C LEU A 333 0.13 -14.89 9.73
N ASP A 334 -0.37 -15.98 9.14
CA ASP A 334 -0.81 -17.19 9.85
C ASP A 334 -1.78 -16.92 11.01
N GLY A 335 -2.67 -15.94 10.86
CA GLY A 335 -3.65 -15.58 11.90
C GLY A 335 -3.11 -14.76 13.06
N ALA A 336 -1.90 -14.18 12.92
CA ALA A 336 -1.36 -13.18 13.85
C ALA A 336 -2.24 -11.94 13.99
N VAL A 337 -2.99 -11.62 12.94
CA VAL A 337 -3.93 -10.50 12.89
C VAL A 337 -5.29 -11.05 12.44
N THR A 338 -6.36 -10.68 13.14
CA THR A 338 -7.71 -11.13 12.76
C THR A 338 -8.33 -10.23 11.69
N ALA A 339 -9.33 -10.75 10.98
CA ALA A 339 -10.11 -9.94 10.04
C ALA A 339 -10.89 -8.82 10.74
N GLU A 340 -11.18 -8.95 12.04
CA GLU A 340 -11.80 -7.89 12.85
C GLU A 340 -10.82 -6.75 13.11
N ASP A 341 -9.61 -7.06 13.56
CA ASP A 341 -8.56 -6.06 13.82
C ASP A 341 -8.29 -5.23 12.55
N LEU A 342 -8.20 -5.90 11.39
CA LEU A 342 -7.97 -5.25 10.10
C LEU A 342 -9.05 -4.22 9.73
N LYS A 343 -10.27 -4.31 10.28
CA LYS A 343 -11.33 -3.32 10.01
C LYS A 343 -10.96 -1.94 10.53
N GLU A 344 -10.18 -1.83 11.60
CA GLU A 344 -9.75 -0.53 12.15
C GLU A 344 -8.88 0.26 11.17
N ALA A 345 -8.16 -0.46 10.30
CA ALA A 345 -7.33 0.10 9.23
C ALA A 345 -8.13 0.35 7.94
N CYS A 346 -9.36 -0.16 7.78
CA CYS A 346 -10.16 0.10 6.59
C CYS A 346 -10.68 1.55 6.59
N THR A 347 -10.48 2.27 5.48
CA THR A 347 -10.95 3.67 5.35
C THR A 347 -12.38 3.78 4.84
N ASP A 348 -12.95 2.68 4.31
CA ASP A 348 -14.33 2.60 3.89
C ASP A 348 -15.24 1.90 4.91
N ARG A 349 -16.56 2.06 4.74
CA ARG A 349 -17.59 1.33 5.50
C ARG A 349 -18.15 0.11 4.75
N ALA A 350 -17.57 -0.25 3.61
CA ALA A 350 -18.15 -1.21 2.67
C ALA A 350 -17.77 -2.66 3.04
N VAL A 351 -18.62 -3.33 3.81
CA VAL A 351 -18.33 -4.69 4.34
C VAL A 351 -18.35 -5.78 3.26
N GLN A 352 -19.04 -5.56 2.13
CA GLN A 352 -19.21 -6.57 1.08
C GLN A 352 -18.15 -6.52 -0.03
N ASN A 353 -17.29 -5.50 -0.04
CA ASN A 353 -16.29 -5.34 -1.10
C ASN A 353 -15.13 -6.31 -0.91
N ALA A 354 -14.77 -7.00 -1.99
CA ALA A 354 -13.62 -7.91 -1.99
C ALA A 354 -12.28 -7.17 -1.99
N ILE A 355 -12.23 -5.91 -2.44
CA ILE A 355 -11.04 -5.04 -2.43
C ILE A 355 -11.39 -3.75 -1.69
N ARG A 356 -10.76 -3.52 -0.54
CA ARG A 356 -11.05 -2.39 0.35
C ARG A 356 -9.79 -1.56 0.62
N PRO A 357 -9.87 -0.22 0.60
CA PRO A 357 -8.73 0.64 0.89
C PRO A 357 -8.36 0.57 2.38
N LEU A 358 -7.06 0.56 2.65
CA LEU A 358 -6.48 0.60 3.99
C LEU A 358 -5.72 1.92 4.22
N ASP A 359 -5.76 2.36 5.47
CA ASP A 359 -4.87 3.37 6.03
C ASP A 359 -3.51 2.71 6.32
N VAL A 360 -2.45 3.26 5.73
CA VAL A 360 -1.12 2.66 5.76
C VAL A 360 -0.49 2.77 7.15
N ASP A 361 -0.67 3.90 7.84
CA ASP A 361 -0.07 4.13 9.15
C ASP A 361 -0.69 3.19 10.19
N LYS A 362 -2.01 3.00 10.11
CA LYS A 362 -2.71 2.02 10.97
C LYS A 362 -2.30 0.59 10.66
N LEU A 363 -2.14 0.25 9.38
CA LEU A 363 -1.66 -1.08 8.98
C LEU A 363 -0.25 -1.32 9.51
N GLU A 364 0.66 -0.37 9.38
CA GLU A 364 2.03 -0.47 9.88
C GLU A 364 2.06 -0.65 11.40
N ALA A 365 1.30 0.16 12.14
CA ALA A 365 1.19 0.04 13.59
C ALA A 365 0.64 -1.34 14.02
N MET A 366 -0.26 -1.92 13.24
CA MET A 366 -0.82 -3.25 13.49
C MET A 366 0.22 -4.36 13.25
N LEU A 367 0.96 -4.30 12.15
CA LEU A 367 2.01 -5.28 11.82
C LEU A 367 3.17 -5.22 12.81
N ALA A 368 3.53 -4.02 13.29
CA ALA A 368 4.58 -3.83 14.28
C ALA A 368 4.29 -4.59 15.60
N ARG A 369 3.01 -4.74 15.99
CA ARG A 369 2.61 -5.50 17.19
C ARG A 369 2.92 -6.99 17.11
N VAL A 370 3.06 -7.52 15.89
CA VAL A 370 3.34 -8.94 15.63
C VAL A 370 4.73 -9.15 15.03
N ASP A 371 5.60 -8.15 15.15
CA ASP A 371 6.98 -8.14 14.64
C ASP A 371 7.09 -8.33 13.10
N VAL A 372 6.08 -7.85 12.37
CA VAL A 372 6.05 -7.84 10.91
C VAL A 372 6.25 -6.42 10.39
N GLN A 373 7.02 -6.28 9.32
CA GLN A 373 7.27 -5.00 8.66
C GLN A 373 6.59 -4.98 7.29
N LEU A 374 6.26 -3.78 6.82
CA LEU A 374 5.75 -3.60 5.46
C LEU A 374 6.77 -4.07 4.41
N PRO A 375 6.30 -4.66 3.29
CA PRO A 375 7.15 -4.98 2.15
C PRO A 375 7.88 -3.73 1.58
N SER A 376 9.21 -3.71 1.69
CA SER A 376 10.05 -2.61 1.18
C SER A 376 10.38 -2.79 -0.32
N PRO A 377 10.24 -1.73 -1.14
CA PRO A 377 10.71 -1.71 -2.53
C PRO A 377 12.21 -2.00 -2.69
N GLU A 378 13.03 -1.63 -1.71
CA GLU A 378 14.49 -1.75 -1.78
C GLU A 378 14.94 -3.22 -1.67
N ALA A 379 14.26 -3.99 -0.81
CA ALA A 379 14.49 -5.42 -0.64
C ALA A 379 14.13 -6.20 -1.92
N GLU A 380 13.05 -5.79 -2.61
CA GLU A 380 12.65 -6.32 -3.92
C GLU A 380 13.71 -6.06 -4.98
N ALA A 381 14.16 -4.81 -5.09
CA ALA A 381 15.17 -4.40 -6.07
C ALA A 381 16.50 -5.15 -5.86
N SER A 382 16.97 -5.25 -4.62
CA SER A 382 18.21 -5.96 -4.26
C SER A 382 18.13 -7.45 -4.63
N THR A 383 17.01 -8.11 -4.35
CA THR A 383 16.80 -9.53 -4.68
C THR A 383 16.70 -9.74 -6.19
N ALA A 384 15.97 -8.88 -6.90
CA ALA A 384 15.84 -8.94 -8.35
C ALA A 384 17.20 -8.81 -9.07
N VAL A 385 18.08 -7.92 -8.59
CA VAL A 385 19.45 -7.79 -9.12
C VAL A 385 20.25 -9.07 -8.91
N LYS A 386 20.24 -9.65 -7.70
CA LYS A 386 20.93 -10.91 -7.37
C LYS A 386 20.44 -12.08 -8.23
N VAL A 387 19.12 -12.24 -8.36
CA VAL A 387 18.50 -13.32 -9.15
C VAL A 387 18.78 -13.14 -10.65
N LYS A 388 18.72 -11.90 -11.17
CA LYS A 388 19.02 -11.61 -12.58
C LYS A 388 20.50 -11.87 -12.91
N ALA A 389 21.41 -11.50 -12.01
CA ALA A 389 22.83 -11.83 -12.12
C ALA A 389 23.03 -13.36 -12.14
N ALA A 390 22.45 -14.08 -11.18
CA ALA A 390 22.55 -15.53 -11.09
C ALA A 390 21.97 -16.25 -12.32
N ARG A 391 20.78 -15.84 -12.80
CA ARG A 391 20.13 -16.42 -13.99
C ARG A 391 20.97 -16.26 -15.27
N ARG A 392 21.65 -15.12 -15.46
CA ARG A 392 22.55 -14.91 -16.60
C ARG A 392 23.71 -15.93 -16.61
N THR A 393 24.25 -16.27 -15.45
CA THR A 393 25.27 -17.31 -15.29
C THR A 393 24.74 -18.72 -15.53
N VAL A 394 23.52 -19.04 -15.07
CA VAL A 394 22.91 -20.37 -15.23
C VAL A 394 22.50 -20.65 -16.69
N THR A 395 22.03 -19.64 -17.42
CA THR A 395 21.69 -19.81 -18.85
C THR A 395 22.91 -19.98 -19.76
N ALA A 396 24.13 -19.83 -19.23
CA ALA A 396 25.37 -19.95 -19.99
C ALA A 396 26.14 -21.27 -19.76
N GLY A 397 25.67 -22.16 -18.88
CA GLY A 397 26.35 -23.43 -18.64
C GLY A 397 25.45 -24.49 -18.01
N GLY A 398 25.30 -25.62 -18.71
CA GLY A 398 24.91 -26.88 -18.07
C GLY A 398 24.00 -27.77 -18.91
N ASP A 399 24.58 -28.45 -19.90
CA ASP A 399 24.14 -29.79 -20.27
C ASP A 399 24.44 -30.70 -19.06
N SER A 400 23.41 -31.28 -18.45
CA SER A 400 23.55 -32.08 -17.22
C SER A 400 23.44 -33.56 -17.59
N GLY A 401 24.60 -34.21 -17.65
CA GLY A 401 24.73 -35.63 -17.89
C GLY A 401 24.05 -36.48 -16.81
N ASP A 402 23.49 -37.60 -17.27
CA ASP A 402 22.73 -38.61 -16.52
C ASP A 402 23.44 -39.12 -15.26
N ALA A 403 23.05 -38.60 -14.10
CA ALA A 403 23.22 -39.28 -12.82
C ALA A 403 21.91 -39.98 -12.43
N LYS A 404 21.97 -41.29 -12.17
CA LYS A 404 20.81 -42.10 -11.77
C LYS A 404 20.15 -41.55 -10.51
N THR A 405 19.01 -40.88 -10.68
CA THR A 405 18.14 -40.39 -9.62
C THR A 405 17.59 -41.56 -8.78
N PRO A 406 17.64 -41.50 -7.43
CA PRO A 406 16.94 -42.45 -6.58
C PRO A 406 15.43 -42.47 -6.90
N LYS A 407 14.80 -43.64 -6.91
CA LYS A 407 13.34 -43.76 -7.13
C LYS A 407 12.60 -43.05 -5.99
N GLY A 408 11.97 -41.92 -6.29
CA GLY A 408 11.01 -41.26 -5.41
C GLY A 408 9.70 -42.05 -5.34
N GLY A 409 9.15 -42.21 -4.14
CA GLY A 409 7.84 -42.79 -3.88
C GLY A 409 7.19 -42.10 -2.70
N ARG A 410 5.86 -41.92 -2.75
CA ARG A 410 5.07 -41.47 -1.59
C ARG A 410 4.69 -42.71 -0.78
N THR A 411 5.07 -42.74 0.48
CA THR A 411 4.52 -43.71 1.45
C THR A 411 3.41 -43.01 2.21
N GLU A 412 2.19 -43.52 2.14
CA GLU A 412 1.11 -43.06 3.02
C GLU A 412 1.45 -43.52 4.45
N ARG A 413 1.75 -42.56 5.32
CA ARG A 413 1.82 -42.76 6.77
C ARG A 413 0.53 -42.20 7.38
N THR A 414 -0.24 -43.05 8.04
CA THR A 414 -1.36 -42.62 8.88
C THR A 414 -0.79 -41.98 10.15
N THR A 415 -0.54 -40.68 10.12
CA THR A 415 -0.21 -39.92 11.33
C THR A 415 -1.50 -39.54 12.03
N ASN A 416 -1.66 -39.92 13.30
CA ASN A 416 -2.70 -39.40 14.17
C ASN A 416 -2.54 -37.87 14.27
N VAL A 417 -3.41 -37.12 13.59
CA VAL A 417 -3.42 -35.65 13.65
C VAL A 417 -3.99 -35.26 15.01
N ARG A 418 -3.20 -34.56 15.82
CA ARG A 418 -3.63 -34.04 17.13
C ARG A 418 -4.71 -32.97 16.92
N ILE A 419 -5.88 -33.14 17.52
CA ILE A 419 -7.00 -32.21 17.42
C ILE A 419 -6.65 -30.92 18.21
N GLY A 420 -6.79 -29.73 17.61
CA GLY A 420 -6.56 -28.44 18.28
C GLY A 420 -5.16 -27.83 18.14
N GLN A 421 -4.23 -28.54 17.47
CA GLN A 421 -2.86 -28.06 17.23
C GLN A 421 -2.79 -26.79 16.34
N PRO A 422 -3.60 -26.63 15.27
CA PRO A 422 -3.64 -25.39 14.49
C PRO A 422 -4.09 -24.18 15.30
N GLU A 423 -5.11 -24.34 16.14
CA GLU A 423 -5.66 -23.28 17.00
C GLU A 423 -4.67 -22.89 18.10
N PHE A 424 -3.98 -23.87 18.70
CA PHE A 424 -2.92 -23.63 19.67
C PHE A 424 -1.77 -22.82 19.06
N ARG A 425 -1.32 -23.19 17.86
CA ARG A 425 -0.28 -22.44 17.14
C ARG A 425 -0.73 -21.00 16.84
N LYS A 426 -1.95 -20.80 16.33
CA LYS A 426 -2.50 -19.45 16.08
C LYS A 426 -2.52 -18.61 17.36
N ALA A 427 -2.94 -19.19 18.47
CA ALA A 427 -3.00 -18.49 19.75
C ALA A 427 -1.60 -18.10 20.27
N LEU A 428 -0.58 -18.95 20.08
CA LEU A 428 0.81 -18.61 20.39
C LEU A 428 1.36 -17.51 19.47
N ILE A 429 1.05 -17.55 18.17
CA ILE A 429 1.42 -16.49 17.22
C ILE A 429 0.80 -15.15 17.60
N ARG A 430 -0.46 -15.14 18.05
CA ARG A 430 -1.11 -13.91 18.52
C ARG A 430 -0.48 -13.38 19.81
N ARG A 431 0.00 -14.27 20.70
CA ARG A 431 0.64 -13.89 21.97
C ARG A 431 2.05 -13.36 21.78
N TYR A 432 2.88 -14.06 21.01
CA TYR A 432 4.31 -13.80 20.93
C TYR A 432 4.73 -13.11 19.63
N GLY A 433 3.81 -12.94 18.66
CA GLY A 433 4.16 -12.48 17.32
C GLY A 433 4.99 -13.51 16.56
N HIS A 434 5.65 -13.05 15.50
CA HIS A 434 6.55 -13.87 14.69
C HIS A 434 7.96 -13.94 15.29
N VAL A 435 8.03 -14.39 16.54
CA VAL A 435 9.26 -14.40 17.34
C VAL A 435 9.51 -15.81 17.85
N CYS A 436 10.66 -16.39 17.48
CA CYS A 436 11.19 -17.58 18.11
C CYS A 436 11.70 -17.23 19.51
N ALA A 437 11.37 -18.06 20.50
CA ALA A 437 11.77 -17.87 21.88
C ALA A 437 13.30 -17.90 22.12
N VAL A 438 14.06 -18.43 21.16
CA VAL A 438 15.53 -18.49 21.20
C VAL A 438 16.15 -17.51 20.21
N THR A 439 15.76 -17.57 18.93
CA THR A 439 16.46 -16.83 17.86
C THR A 439 15.85 -15.46 17.54
N GLY A 440 14.78 -15.05 18.23
CA GLY A 440 14.09 -13.79 17.96
C GLY A 440 13.25 -13.82 16.68
N ARG A 441 13.12 -12.67 15.99
CA ARG A 441 12.23 -12.48 14.83
C ARG A 441 12.48 -13.53 13.73
N CYS A 442 11.42 -14.21 13.30
CA CYS A 442 11.47 -15.27 12.30
C CYS A 442 10.23 -15.23 11.39
N PRO A 443 10.31 -15.63 10.11
CA PRO A 443 9.12 -15.81 9.27
C PRO A 443 8.12 -16.82 9.88
N ALA A 444 6.82 -16.64 9.68
CA ALA A 444 5.79 -17.55 10.20
C ALA A 444 6.00 -18.99 9.69
N GLU A 445 6.47 -19.13 8.45
CA GLU A 445 6.65 -20.39 7.74
C GLU A 445 7.68 -21.31 8.40
N VAL A 446 8.60 -20.75 9.20
CA VAL A 446 9.62 -21.52 9.93
C VAL A 446 9.32 -21.69 11.42
N LEU A 447 8.23 -21.08 11.91
CA LEU A 447 7.83 -21.13 13.32
C LEU A 447 6.88 -22.29 13.60
N GLU A 448 7.29 -23.12 14.55
CA GLU A 448 6.53 -24.26 15.05
C GLU A 448 6.14 -24.00 16.52
N ALA A 449 4.94 -24.46 16.89
CA ALA A 449 4.46 -24.42 18.27
C ALA A 449 5.07 -25.60 19.05
N ALA A 450 5.86 -25.29 20.06
CA ALA A 450 6.50 -26.26 20.94
C ALA A 450 5.82 -26.22 22.32
N HIS A 451 5.58 -27.39 22.90
CA HIS A 451 5.16 -27.53 24.28
C HIS A 451 6.40 -27.67 25.18
N LEU A 452 6.46 -26.92 26.27
CA LEU A 452 7.54 -27.02 27.26
C LEU A 452 7.48 -28.35 28.03
N ARG A 453 6.27 -28.85 28.30
CA ARG A 453 6.04 -30.18 28.87
C ARG A 453 5.38 -31.06 27.82
N SER A 454 5.81 -32.32 27.75
CA SER A 454 5.38 -33.24 26.68
C SER A 454 3.86 -33.37 26.64
N PHE A 455 3.27 -33.04 25.47
CA PHE A 455 1.84 -33.20 25.21
C PHE A 455 1.37 -34.65 25.42
N ALA A 456 2.25 -35.64 25.20
CA ALA A 456 1.95 -37.06 25.34
C ALA A 456 1.60 -37.48 26.79
N GLU A 457 1.91 -36.65 27.78
CA GLU A 457 1.66 -36.92 29.20
C GLU A 457 0.42 -36.20 29.74
N HIS A 458 -0.03 -35.10 29.11
CA HIS A 458 -1.02 -34.18 29.68
C HIS A 458 -2.27 -33.93 28.80
N GLU A 459 -2.23 -34.30 27.50
CA GLU A 459 -3.32 -34.21 26.52
C GLU A 459 -4.09 -32.87 26.47
N THR A 460 -3.51 -31.79 27.00
CA THR A 460 -4.15 -30.48 27.15
C THR A 460 -3.27 -29.37 26.56
N HIS A 461 -3.90 -28.40 25.89
CA HIS A 461 -3.22 -27.27 25.26
C HIS A 461 -3.20 -26.06 26.21
N ILE A 462 -2.19 -25.97 27.07
CA ILE A 462 -2.00 -24.83 28.01
C ILE A 462 -1.13 -23.77 27.34
N LEU A 463 -1.69 -22.57 27.13
CA LEU A 463 -1.02 -21.47 26.43
C LEU A 463 0.27 -20.98 27.12
N ASP A 464 0.29 -20.97 28.45
CA ASP A 464 1.48 -20.55 29.23
C ASP A 464 2.63 -21.57 29.17
N GLU A 465 2.38 -22.75 28.63
CA GLU A 465 3.37 -23.82 28.45
C GLU A 465 3.75 -24.00 26.99
N GLY A 466 3.27 -23.11 26.12
CA GLY A 466 3.62 -23.08 24.72
C GLY A 466 4.59 -21.95 24.40
N VAL A 467 5.52 -22.24 23.50
CA VAL A 467 6.43 -21.26 22.90
C VAL A 467 6.51 -21.48 21.39
N LEU A 468 6.96 -20.46 20.66
CA LEU A 468 7.28 -20.59 19.24
C LEU A 468 8.78 -20.82 19.06
N LEU A 469 9.15 -21.83 18.29
CA LEU A 469 10.53 -22.14 17.98
C LEU A 469 10.73 -22.23 16.47
N ARG A 470 11.89 -21.78 15.98
CA ARG A 470 12.33 -22.03 14.60
C ARG A 470 12.48 -23.54 14.41
N ALA A 471 12.06 -24.09 13.26
CA ALA A 471 11.92 -25.54 13.07
C ALA A 471 13.17 -26.38 13.37
N ASP A 472 14.38 -25.85 13.13
CA ASP A 472 15.64 -26.49 13.53
C ASP A 472 15.86 -26.45 15.05
N VAL A 473 15.60 -25.32 15.69
CA VAL A 473 15.66 -25.14 17.15
C VAL A 473 14.61 -26.00 17.85
N HIS A 474 13.39 -26.09 17.31
CA HIS A 474 12.34 -26.96 17.83
C HIS A 474 12.78 -28.43 17.81
N LYS A 475 13.44 -28.88 16.74
CA LYS A 475 14.01 -30.23 16.69
C LYS A 475 15.09 -30.46 17.74
N LEU A 476 15.95 -29.46 18.01
CA LEU A 476 16.93 -29.56 19.10
C LEU A 476 16.23 -29.64 20.46
N PHE A 477 15.18 -28.85 20.67
CA PHE A 477 14.36 -28.87 21.88
C PHE A 477 13.69 -30.23 22.11
N ASP A 478 12.99 -30.75 21.11
CA ASP A 478 12.30 -32.05 21.17
C ASP A 478 13.27 -33.23 21.36
N LYS A 479 14.46 -33.14 20.76
CA LYS A 479 15.52 -34.14 20.90
C LYS A 479 16.29 -34.01 22.21
N LYS A 480 15.86 -33.12 23.12
CA LYS A 480 16.52 -32.85 24.40
C LYS A 480 17.98 -32.42 24.20
N LEU A 481 18.30 -31.70 23.14
CA LEU A 481 19.64 -31.15 22.87
C LEU A 481 19.75 -29.68 23.29
N LEU A 482 18.64 -29.06 23.70
CA LEU A 482 18.53 -27.68 24.14
C LEU A 482 17.65 -27.59 25.40
N ALA A 483 18.14 -26.91 26.43
CA ALA A 483 17.41 -26.59 27.65
C ALA A 483 17.44 -25.08 27.92
N VAL A 484 16.66 -24.63 28.91
CA VAL A 484 16.65 -23.24 29.38
C VAL A 484 16.91 -23.26 30.88
N ASP A 485 17.98 -22.60 31.32
CA ASP A 485 18.32 -22.48 32.73
C ASP A 485 17.26 -21.62 33.45
N PRO A 486 16.51 -22.17 34.43
CA PRO A 486 15.43 -21.45 35.10
C PRO A 486 15.94 -20.31 36.01
N THR A 487 17.24 -20.28 36.34
CA THR A 487 17.83 -19.26 37.22
C THR A 487 18.34 -18.04 36.46
N THR A 488 18.96 -18.27 35.29
CA THR A 488 19.50 -17.20 34.44
C THR A 488 18.59 -16.83 33.27
N TRP A 489 17.58 -17.67 32.99
CA TRP A 489 16.68 -17.56 31.84
C TRP A 489 17.42 -17.58 30.49
N ARG A 490 18.51 -18.32 30.43
CA ARG A 490 19.38 -18.45 29.25
C ARG A 490 19.35 -19.86 28.71
N VAL A 491 19.51 -19.96 27.40
CA VAL A 491 19.62 -21.25 26.71
C VAL A 491 20.91 -21.94 27.11
N VAL A 492 20.84 -23.25 27.31
CA VAL A 492 21.98 -24.14 27.54
C VAL A 492 21.90 -25.27 26.52
N LEU A 493 23.03 -25.61 25.91
CA LEU A 493 23.11 -26.67 24.90
C LEU A 493 23.72 -27.97 25.43
N ALA A 494 23.30 -29.09 24.85
CA ALA A 494 23.92 -30.38 25.10
C ALA A 494 25.38 -30.40 24.62
N PRO A 495 26.32 -31.03 25.35
CA PRO A 495 27.72 -31.11 24.95
C PRO A 495 27.96 -31.75 23.57
N SER A 496 27.04 -32.62 23.12
CA SER A 496 27.08 -33.25 21.80
C SER A 496 26.93 -32.27 20.63
N LEU A 497 26.55 -31.01 20.90
CA LEU A 497 26.52 -29.94 19.91
C LEU A 497 27.85 -29.17 19.78
N SER A 498 28.83 -29.42 20.66
CA SER A 498 30.17 -28.82 20.54
C SER A 498 30.85 -29.30 19.25
N GLY A 499 31.14 -28.38 18.33
CA GLY A 499 31.62 -28.68 16.98
C GLY A 499 30.61 -28.43 15.85
N TYR A 500 29.43 -27.90 16.16
CA TYR A 500 28.50 -27.38 15.15
C TYR A 500 28.35 -25.85 15.30
N PRO A 501 29.23 -25.05 14.65
CA PRO A 501 29.29 -23.59 14.88
C PRO A 501 27.97 -22.85 14.66
N ALA A 502 27.13 -23.32 13.74
CA ALA A 502 25.82 -22.74 13.47
C ALA A 502 24.83 -22.79 14.67
N TYR A 503 25.11 -23.63 15.67
CA TYR A 503 24.30 -23.78 16.88
C TYR A 503 24.99 -23.28 18.14
N GLU A 504 26.32 -23.19 18.17
CA GLU A 504 27.07 -22.71 19.35
C GLU A 504 26.64 -21.29 19.75
N ASP A 505 26.32 -20.43 18.78
CA ASP A 505 25.81 -19.07 19.01
C ASP A 505 24.45 -19.02 19.73
N LEU A 506 23.76 -20.16 19.89
CA LEU A 506 22.50 -20.24 20.65
C LEU A 506 22.76 -20.38 22.16
N ASP A 507 23.95 -20.83 22.58
CA ASP A 507 24.27 -21.01 23.99
C ASP A 507 24.35 -19.65 24.70
N GLY A 508 23.76 -19.57 25.90
CA GLY A 508 23.71 -18.35 26.68
C GLY A 508 22.77 -17.27 26.14
N VAL A 509 22.09 -17.47 25.00
CA VAL A 509 21.08 -16.53 24.49
C VAL A 509 19.93 -16.41 25.48
N LYS A 510 19.43 -15.18 25.68
CA LYS A 510 18.29 -14.93 26.57
C LYS A 510 17.02 -15.55 25.96
N PHE A 511 16.35 -16.42 26.70
CA PHE A 511 15.10 -17.01 26.29
C PHE A 511 13.94 -16.01 26.40
N ALA A 512 12.90 -16.16 25.58
CA ALA A 512 11.74 -15.26 25.63
C ALA A 512 11.03 -15.31 26.99
N GLU A 513 10.53 -14.15 27.41
CA GLU A 513 9.72 -14.00 28.61
C GLU A 513 8.26 -14.42 28.34
N GLY A 514 7.52 -14.77 29.39
CA GLY A 514 6.11 -15.15 29.29
C GLY A 514 5.73 -16.61 29.51
N PRO A 515 6.56 -17.63 29.21
CA PRO A 515 6.20 -19.01 29.57
C PRO A 515 6.30 -19.26 31.07
N SER A 516 5.57 -20.26 31.56
CA SER A 516 5.52 -20.62 32.97
C SER A 516 6.91 -20.99 33.52
N PRO A 517 7.40 -20.34 34.60
CA PRO A 517 8.66 -20.70 35.23
C PRO A 517 8.73 -22.15 35.72
N SER A 518 7.59 -22.71 36.16
CA SER A 518 7.54 -24.11 36.59
C SER A 518 7.72 -25.06 35.40
N ALA A 519 7.09 -24.78 34.27
CA ALA A 519 7.24 -25.59 33.06
C ALA A 519 8.67 -25.55 32.50
N ILE A 520 9.33 -24.38 32.57
CA ILE A 520 10.74 -24.24 32.22
C ILE A 520 11.64 -25.03 33.17
N THR A 521 11.35 -25.00 34.46
CA THR A 521 12.10 -25.77 35.48
C THR A 521 11.95 -27.28 35.23
N ASP A 522 10.73 -27.75 35.00
CA ASP A 522 10.43 -29.16 34.70
C ASP A 522 11.17 -29.62 33.43
N HIS A 523 11.11 -28.81 32.36
CA HIS A 523 11.83 -29.06 31.11
C HIS A 523 13.34 -29.14 31.33
N PHE A 524 13.92 -28.17 32.04
CA PHE A 524 15.36 -28.13 32.33
C PHE A 524 15.83 -29.39 33.03
N ILE A 525 15.14 -29.81 34.09
CA ILE A 525 15.46 -31.04 34.83
C ILE A 525 15.34 -32.27 33.91
N ALA A 526 14.24 -32.39 33.17
CA ALA A 526 13.96 -33.56 32.33
C ALA A 526 14.90 -33.71 31.12
N VAL A 527 15.45 -32.59 30.63
CA VAL A 527 16.41 -32.55 29.52
C VAL A 527 17.84 -32.78 30.02
N THR A 528 18.30 -31.99 30.99
CA THR A 528 19.70 -32.04 31.46
C THR A 528 20.05 -33.36 32.14
N ALA A 529 19.07 -34.08 32.70
CA ALA A 529 19.25 -35.45 33.21
C ALA A 529 19.72 -36.46 32.13
N THR A 530 19.57 -36.13 30.84
CA THR A 530 20.01 -36.99 29.72
C THR A 530 21.40 -36.67 29.19
N TRP A 531 22.06 -35.62 29.72
CA TRP A 531 23.36 -35.12 29.24
C TRP A 531 24.55 -35.63 30.05
N VAL A 532 24.27 -36.29 31.18
CA VAL A 532 25.26 -36.72 32.18
C VAL A 532 25.49 -38.23 32.09
#